data_AF-A0A084ACK8-F1
#
_entry.id   AF-A0A084ACK8-F1
#
_cell.length_a   1.000
_cell.length_b   1.000
_cell.length_c   1.000
_cell.angle_alpha   90.00
_cell.angle_beta   90.00
_cell.angle_gamma   90.00
#
_symmetry.space_group_name_H-M   'P 1'
#
loop_
_entity.id
_entity.type
_entity.pdbx_description
1 polymer ?
#
loop_
_entity_poly.entity_id
_entity_poly.type
_entity_poly.pdbx_seq_one_letter_code
_entity_poly.pdbx_strand_id
1 'polypeptide(L)'
;MEIKELLERSVEIRKRYHELEIKNHGEKWSVEEDLLALSNDIGNLNRLVMTKFERYYDETPYTLEGKIAENIWWLIELSDRLDVDIEKELEKFLIVKEKL
;
A
#
# COMPACT_ATOMS: atom_id res chain seq x y z
N MET A 1 6.94 -3.55 -17.42
CA MET A 1 6.46 -2.24 -16.97
C MET A 1 7.57 -1.63 -16.14
N GLU A 2 7.85 -0.36 -16.37
CA GLU A 2 8.79 0.40 -15.55
C GLU A 2 8.16 0.72 -14.19
N ILE A 3 8.98 0.89 -13.13
CA ILE A 3 8.48 1.25 -11.79
C ILE A 3 7.63 2.53 -11.84
N LYS A 4 8.06 3.50 -12.64
CA LYS A 4 7.33 4.75 -12.87
C LYS A 4 5.90 4.54 -13.37
N GLU A 5 5.69 3.58 -14.26
CA GLU A 5 4.35 3.26 -14.77
C GLU A 5 3.45 2.69 -13.67
N LEU A 6 4.02 1.90 -12.75
CA LEU A 6 3.30 1.39 -11.58
C LEU A 6 2.95 2.51 -10.59
N LEU A 7 3.85 3.47 -10.37
CA LEU A 7 3.60 4.64 -9.51
C LEU A 7 2.45 5.48 -10.07
N GLU A 8 2.51 5.85 -11.35
CA GLU A 8 1.49 6.67 -12.02
C GLU A 8 0.11 6.00 -11.96
N ARG A 9 0.04 4.69 -12.25
CA ARG A 9 -1.20 3.91 -12.16
C ARG A 9 -1.74 3.82 -10.73
N SER A 10 -0.85 3.72 -9.74
CA SER A 10 -1.24 3.64 -8.32
C SER A 10 -1.91 4.93 -7.85
N VAL A 11 -1.31 6.07 -8.19
CA VAL A 11 -1.86 7.41 -7.89
C VAL A 11 -3.20 7.64 -8.60
N GLU A 12 -3.32 7.22 -9.86
CA GLU A 12 -4.58 7.35 -10.60
C GLU A 12 -5.71 6.50 -9.98
N ILE A 13 -5.41 5.31 -9.48
CA ILE A 13 -6.37 4.50 -8.74
C ILE A 13 -6.83 5.21 -7.47
N ARG A 14 -5.90 5.80 -6.69
CA ARG A 14 -6.26 6.53 -5.47
C ARG A 14 -7.15 7.73 -5.75
N LYS A 15 -6.92 8.47 -6.85
CA LYS A 15 -7.80 9.56 -7.28
C LYS A 15 -9.24 9.09 -7.50
N ARG A 16 -9.45 7.92 -8.09
CA ARG A 16 -10.78 7.31 -8.26
C ARG A 16 -11.41 6.94 -6.91
N TYR A 17 -10.64 6.46 -5.96
CA TYR A 17 -11.14 6.23 -4.60
C TYR A 17 -11.55 7.54 -3.91
N HIS A 18 -10.77 8.62 -4.08
CA HIS A 18 -11.15 9.94 -3.56
C HIS A 18 -12.49 10.44 -4.14
N GLU A 19 -12.77 10.16 -5.42
CA GLU A 19 -14.08 10.48 -6.02
C GLU A 19 -15.21 9.69 -5.36
N LEU A 20 -14.97 8.42 -5.00
CA LEU A 20 -15.93 7.59 -4.27
C LEU A 20 -16.14 8.08 -2.83
N GLU A 21 -15.08 8.48 -2.15
CA GLU A 21 -15.14 9.04 -0.79
C GLU A 21 -15.94 10.34 -0.76
N ILE A 22 -15.66 11.27 -1.66
CA ILE A 22 -16.45 12.51 -1.78
C ILE A 22 -17.91 12.18 -2.07
N LYS A 23 -18.18 11.22 -2.96
CA LYS A 23 -19.55 10.82 -3.30
C LYS A 23 -20.30 10.19 -2.11
N ASN A 24 -19.63 9.40 -1.29
CA ASN A 24 -20.25 8.61 -0.22
C ASN A 24 -20.24 9.32 1.14
N HIS A 25 -19.24 10.16 1.40
CA HIS A 25 -18.93 10.76 2.70
C HIS A 25 -18.78 12.28 2.66
N GLY A 26 -18.79 12.90 1.46
CA GLY A 26 -18.73 14.35 1.29
C GLY A 26 -17.31 14.94 1.29
N GLU A 27 -16.31 14.16 1.67
CA GLU A 27 -14.91 14.57 1.69
C GLU A 27 -13.98 13.40 1.34
N LYS A 28 -12.74 13.74 1.00
CA LYS A 28 -11.65 12.76 0.82
C LYS A 28 -11.17 12.30 2.18
N TRP A 29 -10.71 11.06 2.27
CA TRP A 29 -9.99 10.60 3.45
C TRP A 29 -8.73 11.46 3.69
N SER A 30 -8.48 11.75 4.94
CA SER A 30 -7.24 12.34 5.42
C SER A 30 -6.05 11.40 5.21
N VAL A 31 -4.83 11.93 5.33
CA VAL A 31 -3.61 11.11 5.22
C VAL A 31 -3.57 10.09 6.37
N GLU A 32 -4.07 10.48 7.54
CA GLU A 32 -4.17 9.65 8.72
C GLU A 32 -5.15 8.48 8.53
N GLU A 33 -6.25 8.69 7.81
CA GLU A 33 -7.20 7.63 7.44
C GLU A 33 -6.60 6.65 6.42
N ASP A 34 -5.84 7.14 5.44
CA ASP A 34 -5.11 6.26 4.50
C ASP A 34 -4.02 5.45 5.22
N LEU A 35 -3.31 6.06 6.18
CA LEU A 35 -2.35 5.35 7.02
C LEU A 35 -3.04 4.29 7.90
N LEU A 36 -4.25 4.57 8.39
CA LEU A 36 -5.06 3.59 9.12
C LEU A 36 -5.48 2.43 8.21
N ALA A 37 -5.85 2.70 6.96
CA ALA A 37 -6.19 1.69 5.98
C ALA A 37 -4.99 0.77 5.65
N LEU A 38 -3.80 1.35 5.44
CA LEU A 38 -2.56 0.56 5.34
C LEU A 38 -2.36 -0.34 6.57
N SER A 39 -2.55 0.20 7.77
CA SER A 39 -2.37 -0.57 9.01
C SER A 39 -3.33 -1.78 9.10
N ASN A 40 -4.56 -1.61 8.62
CA ASN A 40 -5.53 -2.70 8.51
C ASN A 40 -5.05 -3.79 7.53
N ASP A 41 -4.53 -3.39 6.36
CA ASP A 41 -4.04 -4.35 5.35
C ASP A 41 -2.71 -5.02 5.72
N ILE A 42 -1.88 -4.38 6.55
CA ILE A 42 -0.76 -5.05 7.25
C ILE A 42 -1.31 -6.14 8.18
N GLY A 43 -2.38 -5.85 8.93
CA GLY A 43 -3.05 -6.83 9.79
C GLY A 43 -3.58 -8.05 9.01
N ASN A 44 -4.22 -7.81 7.85
CA ASN A 44 -4.65 -8.86 6.94
C ASN A 44 -3.47 -9.69 6.41
N LEU A 45 -2.40 -9.03 5.99
CA LEU A 45 -1.17 -9.67 5.55
C LEU A 45 -0.57 -10.57 6.64
N ASN A 46 -0.53 -10.09 7.89
CA ASN A 46 -0.02 -10.87 9.03
C ASN A 46 -0.80 -12.18 9.22
N ARG A 47 -2.14 -12.11 9.15
CA ARG A 47 -2.98 -13.31 9.28
C ARG A 47 -2.71 -14.30 8.15
N LEU A 48 -2.61 -13.82 6.90
CA LEU A 48 -2.31 -14.65 5.74
C LEU A 48 -0.92 -15.31 5.82
N VAL A 49 0.09 -14.61 6.33
CA VAL A 49 1.42 -15.18 6.58
C VAL A 49 1.34 -16.28 7.63
N MET A 50 0.64 -16.06 8.74
CA MET A 50 0.45 -17.07 9.78
C MET A 50 -0.30 -18.30 9.26
N THR A 51 -1.30 -18.11 8.39
CA THR A 51 -2.01 -19.19 7.70
C THR A 51 -1.08 -19.97 6.78
N LYS A 52 -0.23 -19.30 5.99
CA LYS A 52 0.76 -19.95 5.12
C LYS A 52 1.73 -20.85 5.88
N PHE A 53 2.04 -20.53 7.13
CA PHE A 53 2.90 -21.33 8.00
C PHE A 53 2.13 -22.24 8.97
N GLU A 54 0.83 -22.44 8.76
CA GLU A 54 -0.04 -23.33 9.55
C GLU A 54 -0.06 -22.98 11.05
N ARG A 55 0.14 -21.70 11.39
CA ARG A 55 0.13 -21.18 12.76
C ARG A 55 -1.17 -20.46 13.12
N TYR A 56 -2.04 -20.25 12.15
CA TYR A 56 -3.33 -19.61 12.30
C TYR A 56 -4.29 -20.15 11.25
N TYR A 57 -5.58 -20.12 11.53
CA TYR A 57 -6.62 -20.41 10.55
C TYR A 57 -7.36 -19.12 10.23
N ASP A 58 -7.32 -18.72 8.97
CA ASP A 58 -7.98 -17.52 8.48
C ASP A 58 -8.94 -17.86 7.34
N GLU A 59 -10.20 -17.43 7.47
CA GLU A 59 -11.24 -17.54 6.44
C GLU A 59 -11.37 -16.25 5.61
N THR A 60 -10.42 -15.33 5.73
CA THR A 60 -10.42 -14.10 4.94
C THR A 60 -10.47 -14.40 3.43
N PRO A 61 -11.27 -13.66 2.64
CA PRO A 61 -11.37 -13.89 1.19
C PRO A 61 -10.13 -13.41 0.41
N TYR A 62 -9.11 -12.88 1.09
CA TYR A 62 -7.92 -12.31 0.47
C TYR A 62 -6.85 -13.37 0.18
N THR A 63 -5.98 -13.07 -0.78
CA THR A 63 -4.78 -13.87 -1.06
C THR A 63 -3.53 -13.19 -0.50
N LEU A 64 -2.51 -13.99 -0.17
CA LEU A 64 -1.24 -13.48 0.34
C LEU A 64 -0.58 -12.53 -0.68
N GLU A 65 -0.50 -12.94 -1.94
CA GLU A 65 0.07 -12.17 -3.03
C GLU A 65 -0.69 -10.86 -3.24
N GLY A 66 -2.02 -10.92 -3.19
CA GLY A 66 -2.88 -9.75 -3.33
C GLY A 66 -2.68 -8.73 -2.22
N LYS A 67 -2.57 -9.18 -0.95
CA LYS A 67 -2.32 -8.24 0.16
C LYS A 67 -0.89 -7.71 0.18
N ILE A 68 0.10 -8.47 -0.25
CA ILE A 68 1.45 -7.92 -0.46
C ILE A 68 1.40 -6.78 -1.48
N ALA A 69 0.73 -7.00 -2.62
CA ALA A 69 0.59 -5.97 -3.65
C ALA A 69 -0.16 -4.73 -3.16
N GLU A 70 -1.24 -4.89 -2.39
CA GLU A 70 -2.01 -3.76 -1.84
C GLU A 70 -1.23 -2.98 -0.78
N ASN A 71 -0.45 -3.65 0.07
CA ASN A 71 0.45 -2.96 1.00
C ASN A 71 1.49 -2.10 0.27
N ILE A 72 2.03 -2.61 -0.86
CA ILE A 72 2.93 -1.83 -1.71
C ILE A 72 2.19 -0.64 -2.33
N TRP A 73 0.95 -0.84 -2.81
CA TRP A 73 0.13 0.23 -3.37
C TRP A 73 -0.13 1.36 -2.35
N TRP A 74 -0.48 1.01 -1.10
CA TRP A 74 -0.62 1.97 -0.01
C TRP A 74 0.66 2.76 0.26
N LEU A 75 1.82 2.11 0.29
CA LEU A 75 3.10 2.81 0.49
C LEU A 75 3.39 3.80 -0.64
N ILE A 76 3.09 3.43 -1.89
CA ILE A 76 3.25 4.32 -3.05
C ILE A 76 2.33 5.54 -2.92
N GLU A 77 1.07 5.29 -2.60
CA GLU A 77 0.02 6.30 -2.52
C GLU A 77 0.25 7.28 -1.36
N LEU A 78 0.56 6.77 -0.17
CA LEU A 78 0.96 7.60 0.96
C LEU A 78 2.21 8.43 0.66
N SER A 79 3.16 7.87 -0.10
CA SER A 79 4.36 8.64 -0.50
C SER A 79 3.99 9.83 -1.39
N ASP A 80 3.08 9.66 -2.36
CA ASP A 80 2.55 10.76 -3.18
C ASP A 80 1.85 11.81 -2.31
N ARG A 81 1.01 11.37 -1.36
CA ARG A 81 0.29 12.27 -0.44
C ARG A 81 1.19 13.01 0.56
N LEU A 82 2.39 12.50 0.81
CA LEU A 82 3.38 13.06 1.74
C LEU A 82 4.52 13.79 1.02
N ASP A 83 4.40 14.02 -0.30
CA ASP A 83 5.42 14.66 -1.14
C ASP A 83 6.79 13.93 -1.11
N VAL A 84 6.76 12.59 -1.04
CA VAL A 84 7.93 11.71 -1.01
C VAL A 84 8.13 11.02 -2.36
N ASP A 85 9.30 11.24 -2.97
CA ASP A 85 9.75 10.49 -4.14
C ASP A 85 10.24 9.09 -3.73
N ILE A 86 9.30 8.14 -3.68
CA ILE A 86 9.55 6.79 -3.17
C ILE A 86 10.55 5.99 -4.02
N GLU A 87 10.60 6.23 -5.34
CA GLU A 87 11.57 5.59 -6.24
C GLU A 87 12.99 6.01 -5.85
N LYS A 88 13.20 7.31 -5.71
CA LYS A 88 14.49 7.88 -5.30
C LYS A 88 14.90 7.47 -3.89
N GLU A 89 13.98 7.46 -2.93
CA GLU A 89 14.29 7.04 -1.56
C GLU A 89 14.60 5.55 -1.46
N LEU A 90 13.92 4.71 -2.25
CA LEU A 90 14.23 3.29 -2.34
C LEU A 90 15.62 3.06 -2.96
N GLU A 91 15.95 3.76 -4.04
CA GLU A 91 17.28 3.68 -4.67
C GLU A 91 18.39 4.06 -3.68
N LYS A 92 18.24 5.18 -2.97
CA LYS A 92 19.18 5.60 -1.92
C LYS A 92 19.33 4.53 -0.84
N PHE A 93 18.21 3.97 -0.36
CA PHE A 93 18.22 2.93 0.65
C PHE A 93 19.03 1.71 0.19
N LEU A 94 18.80 1.24 -1.03
CA LEU A 94 19.50 0.09 -1.60
C LEU A 94 21.01 0.34 -1.75
N ILE A 95 21.41 1.49 -2.30
CA ILE A 95 22.82 1.88 -2.45
C ILE A 95 23.57 1.86 -1.11
N VAL A 96 22.90 2.27 -0.03
CA VAL A 96 23.48 2.25 1.32
C VAL A 96 23.62 0.80 1.81
N LYS A 97 22.61 -0.05 1.60
CA LYS A 97 22.61 -1.45 2.08
C LYS A 97 23.54 -2.38 1.32
N GLU A 98 23.77 -2.14 0.03
CA GLU A 98 24.70 -2.92 -0.80
C GLU A 98 26.18 -2.72 -0.41
N LYS A 99 26.48 -1.68 0.39
CA LYS A 99 27.82 -1.38 0.90
C LYS A 99 28.10 -2.00 2.27
N LEU A 100 27.11 -2.69 2.86
CA LEU A 100 27.25 -3.45 4.12
C LEU A 100 27.74 -4.86 3.86
#